data_AF-A0A7S3X6S7-F1
#
_entry.id   AF-A0A7S3X6S7-F1
#
_cell.length_a   1.000
_cell.length_b   1.000
_cell.length_c   1.000
_cell.angle_alpha   90.00
_cell.angle_beta   90.00
_cell.angle_gamma   90.00
#
_symmetry.space_group_name_H-M   'P 1'
#
loop_
_entity.id
_entity.type
_entity.pdbx_description
1 polymer ?
#
loop_
_entity_poly.entity_id
_entity_poly.type
_entity_poly.pdbx_seq_one_letter_code
_entity_poly.pdbx_strand_id
1 'polypeptide(L)'
;MDENDPTAKWLPATILAVKRGGNIVTDKKWPEKHGYYSIQVGYDRYVPGEWETSAKGGIKLAALAKNGIPPLKKLKEFRVRPQDWDKWEIGDKVWPSDIF
;
A
#
# COMPACT_ATOMS: atom_id res chain seq x y z
N MET A 1 -6.94 15.16 30.54
CA MET A 1 -6.80 16.49 29.94
C MET A 1 -7.91 17.33 30.51
N ASP A 2 -7.56 18.42 31.18
CA ASP A 2 -8.53 19.36 31.74
C ASP A 2 -8.97 20.29 30.61
N GLU A 3 -10.27 20.34 30.30
CA GLU A 3 -10.83 21.26 29.31
C GLU A 3 -10.61 22.73 29.70
N ASN A 4 -10.25 23.01 30.95
CA ASN A 4 -10.09 24.37 31.47
C ASN A 4 -8.64 24.85 31.53
N ASP A 5 -7.67 24.10 30.97
CA ASP A 5 -6.29 24.57 30.88
C ASP A 5 -6.21 25.79 29.94
N PRO A 6 -5.87 27.00 30.44
CA PRO A 6 -5.82 28.22 29.63
C PRO A 6 -4.72 28.21 28.57
N THR A 7 -3.82 27.22 28.59
CA THR A 7 -2.78 27.01 27.58
C THR A 7 -3.21 26.07 26.44
N ALA A 8 -4.37 25.41 26.57
CA ALA A 8 -4.88 24.49 25.57
C ALA A 8 -5.17 25.21 24.25
N LYS A 9 -4.74 24.60 23.14
CA LYS A 9 -5.02 25.08 21.77
C LYS A 9 -5.84 24.04 21.01
N TRP A 10 -6.97 24.48 20.46
CA TRP A 10 -7.78 23.67 19.55
C TRP A 10 -7.11 23.59 18.18
N LEU A 11 -6.82 22.38 17.72
CA LEU A 11 -6.22 22.13 16.42
C LEU A 11 -7.23 21.39 15.53
N PRO A 12 -7.69 22.00 14.42
CA PRO A 12 -8.49 21.25 13.46
C PRO A 12 -7.63 20.17 12.82
N ALA A 13 -8.13 18.93 12.84
CA ALA A 13 -7.41 17.78 12.32
C ALA A 13 -8.33 16.92 11.45
N THR A 14 -7.76 16.40 10.36
CA THR A 14 -8.43 15.38 9.54
C THR A 14 -7.98 14.00 9.98
N ILE A 15 -8.92 13.18 10.41
CA ILE A 15 -8.64 11.79 10.79
C ILE A 15 -8.59 10.94 9.51
N LEU A 16 -7.45 10.29 9.27
CA LEU A 16 -7.28 9.33 8.17
C LEU A 16 -7.41 7.91 8.70
N ALA A 17 -8.48 7.21 8.32
CA ALA A 17 -8.69 5.82 8.68
C ALA A 17 -7.96 4.86 7.72
N VAL A 18 -7.18 3.93 8.27
CA VAL A 18 -6.52 2.88 7.49
C VAL A 18 -7.41 1.65 7.43
N LYS A 19 -7.81 1.25 6.22
CA LYS A 19 -8.60 0.02 6.04
C LYS A 19 -7.78 -1.22 6.40
N ARG A 20 -8.37 -2.14 7.16
CA ARG A 20 -7.76 -3.43 7.49
C ARG A 20 -7.47 -4.23 6.21
N GLY A 21 -6.33 -4.92 6.19
CA GLY A 21 -5.97 -5.83 5.10
C GLY A 21 -5.51 -5.16 3.81
N GLY A 22 -5.16 -3.87 3.84
CA GLY A 22 -4.48 -3.17 2.75
C GLY A 22 -3.03 -2.82 3.11
N ASN A 23 -2.42 -1.98 2.28
CA ASN A 23 -1.03 -1.50 2.36
C ASN A 23 -0.01 -2.64 2.36
N ILE A 24 -0.04 -3.46 1.31
CA ILE A 24 0.88 -4.57 1.11
C ILE A 24 1.79 -4.24 -0.07
N VAL A 25 3.10 -4.47 0.06
CA VAL A 25 4.02 -4.37 -1.07
C VAL A 25 3.71 -5.48 -2.07
N THR A 26 3.29 -5.11 -3.28
CA THR A 26 2.82 -6.07 -4.30
C THR A 26 3.85 -6.33 -5.40
N ASP A 27 4.72 -5.37 -5.66
CA ASP A 27 5.76 -5.46 -6.69
C ASP A 27 6.91 -4.48 -6.40
N LYS A 28 8.10 -4.77 -6.93
CA LYS A 28 9.30 -3.94 -6.83
C LYS A 28 9.93 -3.78 -8.22
N LYS A 29 10.27 -2.54 -8.58
CA LYS A 29 11.01 -2.23 -9.82
C LYS A 29 12.40 -1.73 -9.52
N TRP A 30 13.36 -2.17 -10.31
CA TRP A 30 14.78 -1.82 -10.20
C TRP A 30 15.34 -1.27 -11.53
N PRO A 31 16.40 -0.44 -11.49
CA PRO A 31 16.92 0.30 -12.65
C PRO A 31 17.33 -0.55 -13.84
N GLU A 32 17.99 -1.68 -13.60
CA GLU A 32 18.56 -2.53 -14.66
C GLU A 32 17.49 -3.06 -15.61
N LYS A 33 16.26 -3.23 -15.11
CA LYS A 33 15.11 -3.69 -15.89
C LYS A 33 14.07 -2.60 -16.20
N HIS A 34 13.94 -1.59 -15.33
CA HIS A 34 12.83 -0.62 -15.38
C HIS A 34 13.27 0.85 -15.49
N GLY A 35 14.55 1.15 -15.35
CA GLY A 35 15.12 2.50 -15.42
C GLY A 35 14.96 3.35 -14.14
N TYR A 36 14.32 2.84 -13.09
CA TYR A 36 14.18 3.52 -11.80
C TYR A 36 13.84 2.53 -10.68
N TYR A 37 14.06 2.99 -9.43
CA TYR A 37 13.57 2.30 -8.24
C TYR A 37 12.13 2.70 -7.94
N SER A 38 11.24 1.71 -7.79
CA SER A 38 9.90 1.93 -7.25
C SER A 38 9.35 0.74 -6.48
N ILE A 39 8.40 1.03 -5.61
CA ILE A 39 7.65 0.06 -4.82
C ILE A 39 6.17 0.24 -5.17
N GLN A 40 5.50 -0.86 -5.50
CA GLN A 40 4.06 -0.89 -5.65
C GLN A 40 3.42 -1.33 -4.34
N VAL A 41 2.45 -0.55 -3.86
CA VAL A 41 1.67 -0.85 -2.66
C VAL A 41 0.21 -1.00 -3.04
N GLY A 42 -0.37 -2.15 -2.68
CA GLY A 42 -1.78 -2.44 -2.87
C GLY A 42 -2.61 -2.18 -1.61
N TYR A 43 -3.83 -1.68 -1.77
CA TYR A 43 -4.78 -1.47 -0.68
C TYR A 43 -6.22 -1.75 -1.10
N ASP A 44 -7.13 -1.77 -0.12
CA ASP A 44 -8.56 -2.03 -0.29
C ASP A 44 -8.83 -3.48 -0.76
N ARG A 45 -8.62 -4.43 0.16
CA ARG A 45 -8.89 -5.86 -0.07
C ARG A 45 -10.36 -6.08 -0.45
N TYR A 46 -10.59 -6.94 -1.42
CA TYR A 46 -11.93 -7.25 -1.90
C TYR A 46 -12.05 -8.71 -2.35
N VAL A 47 -13.28 -9.14 -2.64
CA VAL A 47 -13.57 -10.42 -3.29
C VAL A 47 -13.88 -10.13 -4.76
N PRO A 48 -13.07 -10.61 -5.72
CA PRO A 48 -13.33 -10.39 -7.14
C PRO A 48 -14.62 -11.09 -7.60
N GLY A 49 -15.34 -10.45 -8.52
CA GLY A 49 -16.41 -11.13 -9.27
C GLY A 49 -15.84 -12.11 -10.30
N GLU A 50 -16.64 -13.10 -10.68
CA GLU A 50 -16.26 -14.13 -11.67
C GLU A 50 -15.83 -13.56 -13.04
N TRP A 51 -16.42 -12.43 -13.43
CA TRP A 51 -16.06 -11.73 -14.67
C TRP A 51 -14.67 -11.09 -14.63
N GLU A 52 -14.16 -10.73 -13.45
CA GLU A 52 -12.84 -10.11 -13.30
C GLU A 52 -11.72 -11.13 -13.51
N THR A 53 -11.93 -12.38 -13.09
CA THR A 53 -10.93 -13.45 -13.20
C THR A 53 -10.67 -13.86 -14.65
N SER A 54 -11.66 -13.75 -15.53
CA SER A 54 -11.57 -14.15 -16.94
C SER A 54 -11.19 -13.00 -17.88
N ALA A 55 -11.18 -11.76 -17.39
CA ALA A 55 -10.86 -10.56 -18.17
C ALA A 55 -9.41 -10.11 -17.98
N LYS A 56 -9.04 -8.95 -18.55
CA LYS A 56 -7.74 -8.28 -18.31
C LYS A 56 -7.45 -8.05 -16.81
N GLY A 57 -8.49 -7.98 -15.97
CA GLY A 57 -8.35 -7.94 -14.51
C GLY A 57 -7.68 -9.18 -13.92
N GLY A 58 -7.89 -10.34 -14.54
CA GLY A 58 -7.35 -11.64 -14.11
C GLY A 58 -5.83 -11.68 -14.10
N ILE A 59 -5.16 -10.93 -14.99
CA ILE A 59 -3.69 -10.86 -15.02
C ILE A 59 -3.15 -10.26 -13.70
N LYS A 60 -3.79 -9.19 -13.21
CA LYS A 60 -3.40 -8.55 -11.95
C LYS A 60 -3.68 -9.47 -10.76
N LEU A 61 -4.83 -10.13 -10.76
CA LEU A 61 -5.20 -11.09 -9.72
C LEU A 61 -4.24 -12.27 -9.68
N ALA A 62 -3.85 -12.81 -10.83
CA ALA A 62 -2.87 -13.88 -10.94
C ALA A 62 -1.49 -13.44 -10.44
N ALA A 63 -1.06 -12.21 -10.72
CA ALA A 63 0.20 -11.66 -10.21
C ALA A 63 0.20 -11.54 -8.68
N LEU A 64 -0.89 -11.04 -8.09
CA LEU A 64 -1.04 -10.99 -6.62
C LEU A 64 -1.05 -12.39 -6.01
N ALA A 65 -1.82 -13.31 -6.60
CA ALA A 65 -1.92 -14.69 -6.13
C ALA A 65 -0.57 -15.43 -6.19
N LYS A 66 0.24 -15.20 -7.23
CA LYS A 66 1.59 -15.74 -7.35
C LYS A 66 2.49 -15.36 -6.16
N ASN A 67 2.28 -14.17 -5.61
CA ASN A 67 3.03 -13.66 -4.46
C ASN A 67 2.33 -13.96 -3.11
N GLY A 68 1.26 -14.75 -3.09
CA GLY A 68 0.49 -15.05 -1.88
C GLY A 68 -0.33 -13.87 -1.34
N ILE A 69 -0.55 -12.83 -2.15
CA ILE A 69 -1.22 -11.59 -1.76
C ILE A 69 -2.71 -11.70 -2.11
N PRO A 70 -3.64 -11.30 -1.20
CA PRO A 70 -5.06 -11.30 -1.50
C PRO A 70 -5.39 -10.31 -2.63
N PRO A 71 -6.58 -10.42 -3.26
CA PRO A 71 -7.04 -9.42 -4.21
C PRO A 71 -7.14 -8.02 -3.57
N LEU A 72 -6.51 -7.04 -4.22
CA LEU A 72 -6.45 -5.64 -3.79
C LEU A 72 -7.01 -4.76 -4.90
N LYS A 73 -7.95 -3.87 -4.57
CA LYS A 73 -8.68 -3.08 -5.56
C LYS A 73 -7.82 -1.98 -6.17
N LYS A 74 -6.88 -1.44 -5.39
CA LYS A 74 -6.04 -0.32 -5.79
C LYS A 74 -4.59 -0.67 -5.61
N LEU A 75 -3.81 -0.50 -6.68
CA LEU A 75 -2.36 -0.68 -6.70
C LEU A 75 -1.76 0.67 -7.05
N LYS A 76 -0.89 1.20 -6.20
CA LYS A 76 -0.22 2.48 -6.43
C LYS A 76 1.28 2.29 -6.35
N GLU A 77 1.97 2.89 -7.31
CA GLU A 77 3.42 2.84 -7.37
C GLU A 77 4.03 4.14 -6.84
N PHE A 78 5.08 3.98 -6.05
CA PHE A 78 5.84 5.06 -5.44
C PHE A 78 7.28 4.94 -5.90
N ARG A 79 7.78 5.97 -6.59
CA ARG A 79 9.20 6.07 -6.92
C ARG A 79 9.96 6.41 -5.64
N VAL A 80 11.02 5.67 -5.37
CA VAL A 80 11.79 5.77 -4.13
C VAL A 80 13.28 5.88 -4.41
N ARG A 81 14.04 6.24 -3.38
CA ARG A 81 15.50 6.20 -3.41
C ARG A 81 16.01 4.76 -3.21
N PRO A 82 17.24 4.44 -3.63
CA PRO A 82 17.79 3.08 -3.50
C PRO A 82 17.72 2.57 -2.05
N GLN A 83 18.16 3.37 -1.08
CA GLN A 83 18.15 2.95 0.33
C GLN A 83 16.76 2.69 0.91
N ASP A 84 15.72 3.27 0.30
CA ASP A 84 14.33 3.05 0.71
C ASP A 84 13.73 1.85 -0.03
N TRP A 85 14.26 1.49 -1.21
CA TRP A 85 13.85 0.32 -1.98
C TRP A 85 14.31 -1.01 -1.37
N ASP A 86 15.53 -1.03 -0.82
CA ASP A 86 16.13 -2.22 -0.19
C ASP A 86 15.45 -2.63 1.12
N LYS A 87 14.69 -1.72 1.76
CA LYS A 87 14.05 -1.95 3.07
C LYS A 87 12.82 -2.85 3.02
N TRP A 88 12.26 -3.07 1.84
CA TRP A 88 10.94 -3.71 1.68
C TRP A 88 11.03 -4.94 0.81
N GLU A 89 10.28 -5.97 1.18
CA GLU A 89 10.09 -7.17 0.38
C GLU A 89 8.63 -7.30 -0.10
N ILE A 90 8.44 -8.07 -1.17
CA ILE A 90 7.09 -8.35 -1.67
C ILE A 90 6.33 -9.15 -0.61
N GLY A 91 5.13 -8.69 -0.26
CA GLY A 91 4.30 -9.26 0.80
C GLY A 91 4.36 -8.48 2.12
N ASP A 92 5.32 -7.56 2.28
CA ASP A 92 5.42 -6.75 3.50
C ASP A 92 4.21 -5.84 3.69
N LYS A 93 3.80 -5.69 4.96
CA LYS A 93 2.78 -4.72 5.36
C LYS A 93 3.43 -3.40 5.68
N VAL A 94 2.87 -2.33 5.13
CA VAL A 94 3.32 -0.96 5.37
C VAL A 94 2.37 -0.28 6.36
N TRP A 95 2.85 0.03 7.56
CA TRP A 95 2.09 0.82 8.53
C TRP A 95 2.51 2.29 8.49
N PRO A 96 1.56 3.24 8.61
CA PRO A 96 1.92 4.66 8.69
C PRO A 96 2.89 4.98 9.83
N SER A 97 2.78 4.27 10.96
CA SER A 97 3.68 4.42 12.12
C SER A 97 5.14 4.05 11.83
N ASP A 98 5.41 3.31 10.76
CA ASP A 98 6.78 2.93 10.39
C ASP A 98 7.46 4.02 9.54
N ILE A 99 6.69 5.02 9.09
CA ILE A 99 7.11 6.04 8.13
C ILE A 99 7.01 7.46 8.71
N PHE A 100 6.03 7.72 9.58
CA PHE A 100 5.74 9.04 10.16
C PHE A 100 6.03 9.10 11.65
#